data_AF-A0A1G7XE94-F1
#
_entry.id   AF-A0A1G7XE94-F1
#
_cell.length_a   1.000
_cell.length_b   1.000
_cell.length_c   1.000
_cell.angle_alpha   90.00
_cell.angle_beta   90.00
_cell.angle_gamma   90.00
#
_symmetry.space_group_name_H-M   'P 1'
#
loop_
_entity.id
_entity.type
_entity.pdbx_description
1 polymer ?
#
loop_
_entity_poly.entity_id
_entity_poly.type
_entity_poly.pdbx_seq_one_letter_code
_entity_poly.pdbx_strand_id
1 'polypeptide(L)'
;MTSHQPDNSKQICEQILLDEKRYNISKHILPSETVIVDRLLGRGLELKNAYQELHGKLAHRPGALQTFLGQVLTTAAFWNPEKIREARTARNDLEETNRKIATKAAELANLLQRRENLHNTSGFTSDTHYHVCDVLKAAGRDNHLFTSRVQKRFEELHNQFDLKYWPTLSDFLHELGSDADEAAPQASDPLTEVATSALRSSLADFFKALFVAITENSARNYGQLPNDLRLTDATLATIVNCALDLGPDELVDSIYVKGLRQRERGRTE
;
A
#
# COMPACT_ATOMS: atom_id res chain seq x y z
N MET A 1 29.78 -19.93 30.19
CA MET A 1 28.61 -20.83 30.21
C MET A 1 27.54 -20.17 31.06
N THR A 2 26.57 -19.51 30.43
CA THR A 2 25.45 -18.84 31.13
C THR A 2 24.15 -19.43 30.61
N SER A 3 23.75 -20.53 31.24
CA SER A 3 22.40 -21.09 31.16
C SER A 3 21.47 -20.31 32.09
N HIS A 4 20.97 -19.17 31.61
CA HIS A 4 19.81 -18.46 32.18
C HIS A 4 18.76 -18.39 31.07
N GLN A 5 17.95 -19.45 30.96
CA GLN A 5 16.59 -19.59 31.48
C GLN A 5 15.55 -19.29 30.37
N PRO A 6 15.16 -20.29 29.57
CA PRO A 6 14.22 -20.11 28.46
C PRO A 6 12.84 -19.56 28.88
N ASP A 7 12.46 -19.66 30.16
CA ASP A 7 11.22 -19.04 30.67
C ASP A 7 11.32 -17.52 30.81
N ASN A 8 12.50 -16.96 31.08
CA ASN A 8 12.69 -15.52 31.20
C ASN A 8 12.56 -14.81 29.84
N SER A 9 13.13 -15.39 28.77
CA SER A 9 13.03 -14.82 27.42
C SER A 9 11.59 -14.72 26.92
N LYS A 10 10.78 -15.76 27.20
CA LYS A 10 9.35 -15.76 26.89
C LYS A 10 8.63 -14.64 27.64
N GLN A 11 8.81 -14.55 28.95
CA GLN A 11 8.16 -13.54 29.79
C GLN A 11 8.50 -12.12 29.33
N ILE A 12 9.75 -11.85 28.97
CA ILE A 12 10.17 -10.54 28.46
C ILE A 12 9.45 -10.20 27.14
N CYS A 13 9.38 -11.14 26.20
CA CYS A 13 8.68 -10.91 24.93
C CYS A 13 7.18 -10.70 25.14
N GLU A 14 6.54 -11.52 25.97
CA GLU A 14 5.11 -11.38 26.28
C GLU A 14 4.80 -10.09 27.03
N GLN A 15 5.70 -9.63 27.91
CA GLN A 15 5.55 -8.36 28.61
C GLN A 15 5.57 -7.18 27.63
N ILE A 16 6.46 -7.19 26.63
CA ILE A 16 6.47 -6.17 25.56
C ILE A 16 5.12 -6.17 24.81
N LEU A 17 4.61 -7.34 24.45
CA LEU A 17 3.32 -7.46 23.76
C LEU A 17 2.15 -6.95 24.62
N LEU A 18 2.15 -7.27 25.92
CA LEU A 18 1.15 -6.78 26.86
C LEU A 18 1.18 -5.25 27.02
N ASP A 19 2.37 -4.66 27.07
CA ASP A 19 2.52 -3.21 27.18
C ASP A 19 2.08 -2.50 25.88
N GLU A 20 2.38 -3.08 24.72
CA GLU A 20 1.87 -2.59 23.42
C GLU A 20 0.34 -2.68 23.35
N LYS A 21 -0.26 -3.80 23.77
CA LYS A 21 -1.72 -3.94 23.86
C LYS A 21 -2.35 -2.91 24.78
N ARG A 22 -1.77 -2.68 25.96
CA ARG A 22 -2.26 -1.66 26.90
C ARG A 22 -2.20 -0.26 26.28
N TYR A 23 -1.09 0.06 25.60
CA TYR A 23 -0.93 1.32 24.89
C TYR A 23 -2.02 1.50 23.84
N ASN A 24 -2.21 0.52 22.95
CA ASN A 24 -3.22 0.55 21.88
C ASN A 24 -4.65 0.70 22.40
N ILE A 25 -5.02 -0.05 23.45
CA ILE A 25 -6.33 0.07 24.10
C ILE A 25 -6.52 1.46 24.71
N SER A 26 -5.51 1.96 25.44
CA SER A 26 -5.60 3.27 26.11
C SER A 26 -5.72 4.44 25.14
N LYS A 27 -5.18 4.30 23.93
CA LYS A 27 -5.20 5.31 22.88
C LYS A 27 -6.33 5.10 21.87
N HIS A 28 -7.09 4.01 21.97
CA HIS A 28 -8.11 3.62 21.00
C HIS A 28 -7.58 3.53 19.56
N ILE A 29 -6.39 2.96 19.40
CA ILE A 29 -5.72 2.79 18.09
C ILE A 29 -5.39 1.32 17.84
N LEU A 30 -5.11 0.99 16.57
CA LEU A 30 -4.56 -0.30 16.14
C LEU A 30 -5.29 -1.54 16.74
N PRO A 31 -6.64 -1.62 16.61
CA PRO A 31 -7.40 -2.77 17.11
C PRO A 31 -6.98 -4.09 16.43
N SER A 32 -6.54 -4.02 15.16
CA SER A 32 -6.00 -5.16 14.42
C SER A 32 -4.74 -5.71 15.07
N GLU A 33 -3.77 -4.88 15.43
CA GLU A 33 -2.55 -5.33 16.13
C GLU A 33 -2.87 -5.93 17.50
N THR A 34 -3.87 -5.40 18.20
CA THR A 34 -4.33 -5.94 19.49
C THR A 34 -4.82 -7.40 19.35
N VAL A 35 -5.53 -7.73 18.27
CA VAL A 35 -5.93 -9.11 17.96
C VAL A 35 -4.71 -10.00 17.71
N ILE A 36 -3.68 -9.48 17.02
CA ILE A 36 -2.44 -10.24 16.78
C ILE A 36 -1.68 -10.48 18.10
N VAL A 37 -1.62 -9.49 18.99
CA VAL A 37 -1.04 -9.65 20.32
C VAL A 37 -1.72 -10.80 21.07
N ASP A 38 -3.05 -10.84 21.07
CA ASP A 38 -3.80 -11.90 21.76
C ASP A 38 -3.52 -13.30 21.20
N ARG A 39 -3.35 -13.42 19.88
CA ARG A 39 -2.93 -14.68 19.24
C ARG A 39 -1.54 -15.11 19.70
N LEU A 40 -0.57 -14.19 19.68
CA LEU A 40 0.80 -14.49 20.11
C LEU A 40 0.87 -14.89 21.59
N LEU A 41 0.14 -14.19 22.46
CA LEU A 41 0.05 -14.52 23.89
C LEU A 41 -0.63 -15.89 24.11
N GLY A 42 -1.72 -16.17 23.39
CA GLY A 42 -2.42 -17.46 23.47
C GLY A 42 -1.56 -18.65 23.00
N ARG A 43 -0.65 -18.42 22.05
CA ARG A 43 0.26 -19.44 21.46
C ARG A 43 1.68 -19.35 22.02
N GLY A 44 1.88 -18.73 23.17
CA GLY A 44 3.20 -18.50 23.77
C GLY A 44 4.02 -19.77 24.06
N LEU A 45 3.39 -20.96 24.15
CA LEU A 45 4.11 -22.24 24.25
C LEU A 45 4.84 -22.61 22.97
N GLU A 46 4.21 -22.41 21.81
CA GLU A 46 4.81 -22.66 20.50
C GLU A 46 5.97 -21.69 20.25
N LEU A 47 5.82 -20.45 20.70
CA LEU A 47 6.80 -19.38 20.52
C LEU A 47 8.00 -19.46 21.47
N LYS A 48 8.05 -20.40 22.42
CA LYS A 48 9.11 -20.46 23.44
C LYS A 48 10.53 -20.44 22.84
N ASN A 49 10.79 -21.28 21.85
CA ASN A 49 12.10 -21.35 21.19
C ASN A 49 12.38 -20.10 20.33
N ALA A 50 11.35 -19.58 19.66
CA ALA A 50 11.44 -18.36 18.86
C ALA A 50 11.80 -17.14 19.72
N TYR A 51 11.11 -16.98 20.86
CA TYR A 51 11.41 -15.92 21.84
C TYR A 51 12.79 -16.07 22.47
N GLN A 52 13.26 -17.29 22.70
CA GLN A 52 14.62 -17.51 23.18
C GLN A 52 15.67 -17.01 22.16
N GLU A 53 15.47 -17.30 20.86
CA GLU A 53 16.37 -16.82 19.80
C GLU A 53 16.28 -15.29 19.65
N LEU A 54 15.08 -14.73 19.62
CA LEU A 54 14.86 -13.29 19.51
C LEU A 54 15.52 -12.54 20.66
N HIS A 55 15.27 -12.96 21.89
CA HIS A 55 15.88 -12.36 23.07
C HIS A 55 17.42 -12.47 23.01
N GLY A 56 17.96 -13.65 22.68
CA GLY A 56 19.41 -13.84 22.58
C GLY A 56 20.08 -12.95 21.54
N LYS A 57 19.38 -12.56 20.47
CA LYS A 57 19.93 -11.72 19.39
C LYS A 57 19.65 -10.23 19.54
N LEU A 58 18.56 -9.86 20.22
CA LEU A 58 18.06 -8.48 20.23
C LEU A 58 18.13 -7.82 21.61
N ALA A 59 18.19 -8.57 22.72
CA ALA A 59 18.12 -8.00 24.07
C ALA A 59 19.27 -7.06 24.41
N HIS A 60 20.42 -7.20 23.76
CA HIS A 60 21.59 -6.34 23.98
C HIS A 60 21.45 -4.94 23.37
N ARG A 61 20.48 -4.73 22.49
CA ARG A 61 20.24 -3.44 21.82
C ARG A 61 18.91 -2.86 22.30
N PRO A 62 18.92 -1.71 23.00
CA PRO A 62 17.69 -1.09 23.49
C PRO A 62 16.66 -0.90 22.38
N GLY A 63 15.41 -1.28 22.65
CA GLY A 63 14.29 -1.13 21.72
C GLY A 63 14.25 -2.14 20.57
N ALA A 64 15.35 -2.82 20.21
CA ALA A 64 15.39 -3.72 19.05
C ALA A 64 14.38 -4.87 19.13
N LEU A 65 14.19 -5.45 20.32
CA LEU A 65 13.19 -6.50 20.53
C LEU A 65 11.76 -5.97 20.35
N GLN A 66 11.47 -4.77 20.87
CA GLN A 66 10.18 -4.09 20.69
C GLN A 66 9.93 -3.74 19.23
N THR A 67 10.92 -3.18 18.54
CA THR A 67 10.83 -2.89 17.10
C THR A 67 10.52 -4.15 16.30
N PHE A 68 11.22 -5.26 16.56
CA PHE A 68 10.99 -6.50 15.83
C PHE A 68 9.56 -7.01 16.04
N LEU A 69 9.11 -7.09 17.31
CA LEU A 69 7.74 -7.53 17.62
C LEU A 69 6.71 -6.58 17.01
N GLY A 70 6.93 -5.27 17.07
CA GLY A 70 6.11 -4.27 16.40
C GLY A 70 6.00 -4.52 14.89
N GLN A 71 7.12 -4.80 14.20
CA GLN A 71 7.09 -5.13 12.77
C GLN A 71 6.28 -6.41 12.48
N VAL A 72 6.32 -7.42 13.36
CA VAL A 72 5.47 -8.60 13.24
C VAL A 72 4.00 -8.23 13.37
N LEU A 73 3.63 -7.42 14.37
CA LEU A 73 2.26 -6.97 14.60
C LEU A 73 1.72 -6.16 13.41
N THR A 74 2.45 -5.11 13.01
CA THR A 74 2.07 -4.24 11.90
C THR A 74 1.98 -5.02 10.59
N THR A 75 2.96 -5.88 10.28
CA THR A 75 2.92 -6.67 9.05
C THR A 75 1.75 -7.66 9.07
N ALA A 76 1.47 -8.34 10.18
CA ALA A 76 0.33 -9.24 10.31
C ALA A 76 -1.03 -8.51 10.23
N ALA A 77 -1.10 -7.30 10.79
CA ALA A 77 -2.32 -6.50 10.76
C ALA A 77 -2.66 -5.99 9.35
N PHE A 78 -1.67 -5.48 8.61
CA PHE A 78 -1.90 -4.75 7.36
C PHE A 78 -1.49 -5.52 6.09
N TRP A 79 -0.70 -6.58 6.21
CA TRP A 79 -0.19 -7.38 5.09
C TRP A 79 -0.50 -8.87 5.21
N ASN A 80 -1.46 -9.28 6.04
CA ASN A 80 -1.96 -10.67 5.98
C ASN A 80 -2.51 -11.03 4.59
N PRO A 81 -2.65 -12.33 4.26
CA PRO A 81 -3.08 -12.77 2.92
C PRO A 81 -4.36 -12.10 2.41
N GLU A 82 -5.32 -11.82 3.30
CA GLU A 82 -6.57 -11.16 2.94
C GLU A 82 -6.33 -9.69 2.57
N LYS A 83 -5.57 -8.95 3.37
CA LYS A 83 -5.22 -7.54 3.06
C LYS A 83 -4.37 -7.39 1.81
N ILE A 84 -3.46 -8.34 1.56
CA ILE A 84 -2.70 -8.40 0.30
C ILE A 84 -3.66 -8.60 -0.89
N ARG A 85 -4.66 -9.46 -0.74
CA ARG A 85 -5.66 -9.71 -1.78
C ARG A 85 -6.49 -8.46 -2.05
N GLU A 86 -7.00 -7.81 -1.01
CA GLU A 86 -7.73 -6.54 -1.11
C GLU A 86 -6.90 -5.45 -1.83
N ALA A 87 -5.64 -5.25 -1.43
CA ALA A 87 -4.75 -4.26 -2.05
C ALA A 87 -4.51 -4.53 -3.54
N ARG A 88 -4.41 -5.80 -3.95
CA ARG A 88 -4.29 -6.18 -5.36
C ARG A 88 -5.56 -5.96 -6.15
N THR A 89 -6.71 -6.29 -5.57
CA THR A 89 -8.00 -5.97 -6.17
C THR A 89 -8.10 -4.48 -6.41
N ALA A 90 -7.78 -3.65 -5.42
CA ALA A 90 -7.77 -2.20 -5.57
C ALA A 90 -6.82 -1.71 -6.67
N ARG A 91 -5.61 -2.30 -6.78
CA ARG A 91 -4.68 -1.99 -7.89
C ARG A 91 -5.27 -2.33 -9.25
N ASN A 92 -5.81 -3.54 -9.40
CA ASN A 92 -6.40 -3.99 -10.66
C ASN A 92 -7.64 -3.15 -11.04
N ASP A 93 -8.46 -2.79 -10.05
CA ASP A 93 -9.63 -1.93 -10.24
C ASP A 93 -9.21 -0.52 -10.69
N LEU A 94 -8.10 0.00 -10.19
CA LEU A 94 -7.52 1.27 -10.64
C LEU A 94 -7.03 1.18 -12.09
N GLU A 95 -6.30 0.13 -12.47
CA GLU A 95 -5.89 -0.11 -13.87
C GLU A 95 -7.10 -0.22 -14.80
N GLU A 96 -8.13 -0.95 -14.38
CA GLU A 96 -9.36 -1.08 -15.15
C GLU A 96 -10.11 0.25 -15.28
N THR A 97 -10.14 1.04 -14.20
CA THR A 97 -10.74 2.37 -14.20
C THR A 97 -10.01 3.29 -15.18
N ASN A 98 -8.69 3.33 -15.14
CA ASN A 98 -7.86 4.11 -16.04
C ASN A 98 -8.09 3.72 -17.52
N ARG A 99 -8.11 2.41 -17.82
CA ARG A 99 -8.42 1.91 -19.16
C ARG A 99 -9.82 2.31 -19.65
N LYS A 100 -10.81 2.28 -18.76
CA LYS A 100 -12.18 2.74 -19.07
C LYS A 100 -12.22 4.24 -19.33
N ILE A 101 -11.52 5.04 -18.53
CA ILE A 101 -11.39 6.49 -18.74
C ILE A 101 -10.78 6.74 -20.12
N ALA A 102 -9.65 6.12 -20.45
CA ALA A 102 -8.98 6.26 -21.75
C ALA A 102 -9.93 5.94 -22.91
N THR A 103 -10.60 4.79 -22.86
CA THR A 103 -11.55 4.35 -23.89
C THR A 103 -12.70 5.35 -24.05
N LYS A 104 -13.33 5.77 -22.95
CA LYS A 104 -14.49 6.66 -22.98
C LYS A 104 -14.13 8.10 -23.35
N ALA A 105 -12.96 8.56 -22.95
CA ALA A 105 -12.43 9.84 -23.36
C ALA A 105 -12.19 9.88 -24.87
N ALA A 106 -11.59 8.83 -25.45
CA ALA A 106 -11.39 8.72 -26.89
C ALA A 106 -12.72 8.63 -27.68
N GLU A 107 -13.69 7.83 -27.21
CA GLU A 107 -15.03 7.78 -27.81
C GLU A 107 -15.70 9.16 -27.81
N LEU A 108 -15.65 9.88 -26.67
CA LEU A 108 -16.28 11.19 -26.53
C LEU A 108 -15.55 12.27 -27.33
N ALA A 109 -14.21 12.27 -27.38
CA ALA A 109 -13.43 13.19 -28.20
C ALA A 109 -13.85 13.09 -29.68
N ASN A 110 -13.96 11.87 -30.21
CA ASN A 110 -14.42 11.64 -31.59
C ASN A 110 -15.85 12.18 -31.84
N LEU A 111 -16.77 12.01 -30.88
CA LEU A 111 -18.12 12.55 -30.97
C LEU A 111 -18.13 14.09 -30.92
N LEU A 112 -17.30 14.70 -30.07
CA LEU A 112 -17.16 16.16 -29.97
C LEU A 112 -16.59 16.74 -31.27
N GLN A 113 -15.55 16.11 -31.84
CA GLN A 113 -15.01 16.52 -33.13
C GLN A 113 -16.04 16.39 -34.25
N ARG A 114 -16.81 15.30 -34.26
CA ARG A 114 -17.89 15.12 -35.23
C ARG A 114 -18.98 16.20 -35.08
N ARG A 115 -19.36 16.53 -33.85
CA ARG A 115 -20.34 17.59 -33.56
C ARG A 115 -19.85 18.95 -34.06
N GLU A 116 -18.60 19.30 -33.76
CA GLU A 116 -17.97 20.53 -34.25
C GLU A 116 -17.99 20.62 -35.78
N ASN A 117 -17.62 19.53 -36.46
CA ASN A 117 -17.67 19.46 -37.92
C ASN A 117 -19.09 19.70 -38.46
N LEU A 118 -20.11 19.14 -37.81
CA LEU A 118 -21.51 19.37 -38.20
C LEU A 118 -21.94 20.82 -37.95
N HIS A 119 -21.60 21.42 -36.81
CA HIS A 119 -21.87 22.85 -36.55
C HIS A 119 -21.27 23.75 -37.62
N ASN A 120 -20.07 23.43 -38.09
CA ASN A 120 -19.36 24.25 -39.06
C ASN A 120 -19.82 24.04 -40.52
N THR A 121 -20.43 22.89 -40.85
CA THR A 121 -20.68 22.52 -42.26
C THR A 121 -22.13 22.21 -42.62
N SER A 122 -22.97 21.84 -41.65
CA SER A 122 -24.32 21.31 -41.93
C SER A 122 -25.42 22.37 -42.01
N GLY A 123 -25.12 23.61 -41.60
CA GLY A 123 -26.13 24.66 -41.42
C GLY A 123 -27.01 24.49 -40.18
N PHE A 124 -26.77 23.44 -39.37
CA PHE A 124 -27.42 23.21 -38.09
C PHE A 124 -26.50 23.53 -36.92
N THR A 125 -27.06 24.14 -35.87
CA THR A 125 -26.38 24.39 -34.60
C THR A 125 -27.14 23.73 -33.46
N SER A 126 -26.47 23.53 -32.33
CA SER A 126 -27.11 23.09 -31.08
C SER A 126 -26.64 23.97 -29.92
N ASP A 127 -27.53 24.23 -28.97
CA ASP A 127 -27.23 25.01 -27.76
C ASP A 127 -26.40 24.17 -26.77
N THR A 128 -25.12 24.05 -27.07
CA THR A 128 -24.14 23.28 -26.30
C THR A 128 -22.89 24.12 -26.10
N HIS A 129 -22.13 23.85 -25.04
CA HIS A 129 -20.82 24.48 -24.88
C HIS A 129 -19.94 24.22 -26.10
N TYR A 130 -19.47 25.32 -26.71
CA TYR A 130 -18.60 25.29 -27.87
C TYR A 130 -17.12 25.20 -27.46
N HIS A 131 -16.76 25.80 -26.31
CA HIS A 131 -15.37 26.02 -25.93
C HIS A 131 -15.05 25.55 -24.51
N VAL A 132 -13.80 25.13 -24.28
CA VAL A 132 -13.33 24.61 -22.98
C VAL A 132 -13.47 25.64 -21.85
N CYS A 133 -13.28 26.93 -22.13
CA CYS A 133 -13.44 27.97 -21.11
C CYS A 133 -14.89 28.11 -20.64
N ASP A 134 -15.88 27.86 -21.50
CA ASP A 134 -17.29 27.91 -21.11
C ASP A 134 -17.65 26.72 -20.22
N VAL A 135 -17.11 25.54 -20.54
CA VAL A 135 -17.23 24.34 -19.69
C VAL A 135 -16.60 24.59 -18.32
N LEU A 136 -15.39 25.17 -18.27
CA LEU A 136 -14.70 25.46 -17.02
C LEU A 136 -15.49 26.42 -16.13
N LYS A 137 -16.01 27.51 -16.70
CA LYS A 137 -16.89 28.44 -15.96
C LYS A 137 -18.16 27.75 -15.47
N ALA A 138 -18.79 26.93 -16.32
CA ALA A 138 -20.03 26.24 -15.96
C ALA A 138 -19.81 25.20 -14.85
N ALA A 139 -18.75 24.40 -14.94
CA ALA A 139 -18.38 23.40 -13.94
C ALA A 139 -17.96 24.03 -12.59
N GLY A 140 -17.37 25.23 -12.63
CA GLY A 140 -16.91 25.94 -11.44
C GLY A 140 -18.00 26.70 -10.67
N ARG A 141 -19.25 26.73 -11.13
CA ARG A 141 -20.33 27.59 -10.56
C ARG A 141 -20.56 27.36 -9.07
N ASP A 142 -20.47 26.11 -8.62
CA ASP A 142 -20.71 25.74 -7.22
C ASP A 142 -19.42 25.74 -6.37
N ASN A 143 -18.26 26.03 -6.98
CA ASN A 143 -17.00 26.15 -6.28
C ASN A 143 -16.79 27.61 -5.83
N HIS A 144 -17.07 27.89 -4.55
CA HIS A 144 -16.93 29.24 -3.97
C HIS A 144 -15.53 29.84 -4.14
N LEU A 145 -14.46 29.03 -4.07
CA LEU A 145 -13.10 29.53 -4.26
C LEU A 145 -12.86 29.92 -5.72
N PHE A 146 -13.39 29.14 -6.66
CA PHE A 146 -13.33 29.50 -8.07
C PHE A 146 -14.08 30.80 -8.34
N THR A 147 -15.35 30.90 -7.93
CA THR A 147 -16.20 32.08 -8.22
C THR A 147 -15.67 33.35 -7.57
N SER A 148 -15.22 33.29 -6.32
CA SER A 148 -14.75 34.47 -5.57
C SER A 148 -13.32 34.90 -5.87
N ARG A 149 -12.42 33.98 -6.28
CA ARG A 149 -10.97 34.28 -6.43
C ARG A 149 -10.46 34.16 -7.86
N VAL A 150 -11.01 33.25 -8.66
CA VAL A 150 -10.42 32.84 -9.94
C VAL A 150 -11.24 33.34 -11.13
N GLN A 151 -12.57 33.24 -11.05
CA GLN A 151 -13.47 33.41 -12.20
C GLN A 151 -13.27 34.74 -12.93
N LYS A 152 -13.24 35.87 -12.21
CA LYS A 152 -13.08 37.19 -12.85
C LYS A 152 -11.77 37.31 -13.64
N ARG A 153 -10.65 36.86 -13.06
CA ARG A 153 -9.33 36.91 -13.72
C ARG A 153 -9.28 35.95 -14.91
N PHE A 154 -9.91 34.78 -14.76
CA PHE A 154 -10.02 33.82 -15.85
C PHE A 154 -10.85 34.37 -17.02
N GLU A 155 -11.95 35.08 -16.74
CA GLU A 155 -12.77 35.76 -17.74
C GLU A 155 -12.00 36.86 -18.46
N GLU A 156 -11.26 37.68 -17.72
CA GLU A 156 -10.37 38.71 -18.29
C GLU A 156 -9.32 38.08 -19.22
N LEU A 157 -8.74 36.93 -18.85
CA LEU A 157 -7.77 36.22 -19.69
C LEU A 157 -8.45 35.60 -20.93
N HIS A 158 -9.58 34.93 -20.76
CA HIS A 158 -10.35 34.35 -21.86
C HIS A 158 -10.72 35.42 -22.89
N ASN A 159 -11.18 36.59 -22.46
CA ASN A 159 -11.58 37.67 -23.36
C ASN A 159 -10.41 38.36 -24.09
N GLN A 160 -9.16 38.13 -23.68
CA GLN A 160 -7.98 38.70 -24.34
C GLN A 160 -7.54 37.92 -25.59
N PHE A 161 -7.91 36.64 -25.69
CA PHE A 161 -7.46 35.75 -26.75
C PHE A 161 -8.63 35.14 -27.50
N ASP A 162 -8.54 35.14 -28.83
CA ASP A 162 -9.51 34.48 -29.71
C ASP A 162 -9.51 32.94 -29.51
N LEU A 163 -10.57 32.26 -29.92
CA LEU A 163 -10.80 30.83 -29.66
C LEU A 163 -9.68 29.93 -30.19
N LYS A 164 -8.99 30.34 -31.26
CA LYS A 164 -7.85 29.60 -31.86
C LYS A 164 -6.62 29.44 -30.95
N TYR A 165 -6.55 30.19 -29.85
CA TYR A 165 -5.42 30.12 -28.90
C TYR A 165 -5.63 29.09 -27.79
N TRP A 166 -6.81 28.48 -27.74
CA TRP A 166 -7.20 27.54 -26.70
C TRP A 166 -7.41 26.15 -27.31
N PRO A 167 -7.24 25.07 -26.52
CA PRO A 167 -7.51 23.72 -26.99
C PRO A 167 -9.00 23.53 -27.26
N THR A 168 -9.34 22.65 -28.21
CA THR A 168 -10.72 22.27 -28.44
C THR A 168 -11.24 21.36 -27.32
N LEU A 169 -12.56 21.17 -27.26
CA LEU A 169 -13.14 20.17 -26.34
C LEU A 169 -12.66 18.74 -26.68
N SER A 170 -12.41 18.46 -27.96
CA SER A 170 -11.87 17.16 -28.38
C SER A 170 -10.44 16.99 -27.89
N ASP A 171 -9.58 18.00 -28.04
CA ASP A 171 -8.18 17.97 -27.56
C ASP A 171 -8.13 17.77 -26.05
N PHE A 172 -8.97 18.46 -25.29
CA PHE A 172 -9.02 18.34 -23.83
C PHE A 172 -9.41 16.92 -23.39
N LEU A 173 -10.38 16.30 -24.08
CA LEU A 173 -10.78 14.92 -23.79
C LEU A 173 -9.72 13.91 -24.26
N HIS A 174 -9.04 14.17 -25.37
CA HIS A 174 -7.94 13.32 -25.82
C HIS A 174 -6.79 13.30 -24.80
N GLU A 175 -6.41 14.46 -24.26
CA GLU A 175 -5.37 14.55 -23.23
C GLU A 175 -5.74 13.78 -21.96
N LEU A 176 -6.98 13.93 -21.47
CA LEU A 176 -7.50 13.13 -20.34
C LEU A 176 -7.46 11.63 -20.62
N GLY A 177 -7.69 11.23 -21.87
CA GLY A 177 -7.59 9.84 -22.29
C GLY A 177 -6.16 9.32 -22.29
N SER A 178 -5.21 10.13 -22.81
CA SER A 178 -3.78 9.78 -22.86
C SER A 178 -3.19 9.68 -21.45
N ASP A 179 -3.48 10.66 -20.59
CA ASP A 179 -3.06 10.65 -19.17
C ASP A 179 -3.54 9.37 -18.46
N ALA A 180 -4.80 9.00 -18.67
CA ALA A 180 -5.34 7.78 -18.09
C ALA A 180 -4.72 6.49 -18.67
N ASP A 181 -4.40 6.45 -19.96
CA ASP A 181 -3.78 5.28 -20.60
C ASP A 181 -2.34 5.06 -20.11
N GLU A 182 -1.62 6.17 -19.86
CA GLU A 182 -0.25 6.17 -19.36
C GLU A 182 -0.14 6.00 -17.84
N ALA A 183 -1.24 6.22 -17.10
CA ALA A 183 -1.29 6.15 -15.65
C ALA A 183 -1.21 4.70 -15.13
N ALA A 184 0.02 4.21 -14.97
CA ALA A 184 0.30 2.97 -14.24
C ALA A 184 0.13 3.17 -12.72
N PRO A 185 -0.55 2.26 -12.00
CA PRO A 185 -0.61 2.31 -10.54
C PRO A 185 0.78 2.23 -9.92
N GLN A 186 1.02 3.11 -8.96
CA GLN A 186 2.25 3.11 -8.18
C GLN A 186 1.93 2.81 -6.71
N ALA A 187 2.73 1.96 -6.09
CA ALA A 187 2.65 1.71 -4.67
C ALA A 187 3.12 2.95 -3.89
N SER A 188 2.42 3.30 -2.81
CA SER A 188 2.79 4.42 -1.94
C SER A 188 4.03 4.16 -1.08
N ASP A 189 4.40 2.90 -0.90
CA ASP A 189 5.47 2.46 -0.02
C ASP A 189 6.03 1.09 -0.44
N PRO A 190 7.26 0.75 0.00
CA PRO A 190 7.93 -0.50 -0.39
C PRO A 190 7.20 -1.78 0.06
N LEU A 191 6.45 -1.75 1.18
CA LEU A 191 5.73 -2.93 1.64
C LEU A 191 4.56 -3.21 0.70
N THR A 192 3.81 -2.17 0.31
CA THR A 192 2.74 -2.27 -0.69
C THR A 192 3.26 -2.83 -2.01
N GLU A 193 4.38 -2.30 -2.51
CA GLU A 193 5.00 -2.75 -3.76
C GLU A 193 5.33 -4.24 -3.71
N VAL A 194 6.09 -4.66 -2.70
CA VAL A 194 6.58 -6.03 -2.59
C VAL A 194 5.46 -7.01 -2.31
N ALA A 195 4.51 -6.65 -1.43
CA ALA A 195 3.38 -7.50 -1.10
C ALA A 195 2.41 -7.70 -2.29
N THR A 196 2.32 -6.73 -3.20
CA THR A 196 1.41 -6.79 -4.37
C THR A 196 2.10 -7.21 -5.67
N SER A 197 3.42 -7.39 -5.68
CA SER A 197 4.23 -7.71 -6.87
C SER A 197 3.86 -9.01 -7.60
N ALA A 198 3.36 -10.03 -6.89
CA ALA A 198 3.07 -11.34 -7.48
C ALA A 198 1.65 -11.45 -8.06
N LEU A 199 1.47 -12.34 -9.04
CA LEU A 199 0.17 -12.61 -9.69
C LEU A 199 -0.87 -13.26 -8.76
N ARG A 200 -0.47 -14.03 -7.75
CA ARG A 200 -1.38 -14.74 -6.81
C ARG A 200 -1.01 -14.44 -5.37
N SER A 201 -2.02 -14.17 -4.53
CA SER A 201 -1.77 -13.86 -3.12
C SER A 201 -1.32 -15.14 -2.43
N SER A 202 -0.17 -15.07 -1.78
CA SER A 202 0.39 -16.23 -1.12
C SER A 202 1.02 -15.84 0.20
N LEU A 203 1.17 -16.82 1.07
CA LEU A 203 1.95 -16.67 2.30
C LEU A 203 3.39 -16.20 2.02
N ALA A 204 3.92 -16.50 0.83
CA ALA A 204 5.22 -15.99 0.40
C ALA A 204 5.26 -14.46 0.32
N ASP A 205 4.16 -13.80 -0.07
CA ASP A 205 4.11 -12.35 -0.18
C ASP A 205 4.07 -11.68 1.20
N PHE A 206 3.40 -12.32 2.17
CA PHE A 206 3.52 -11.93 3.58
C PHE A 206 4.96 -12.01 4.08
N PHE A 207 5.67 -13.13 3.79
CA PHE A 207 7.07 -13.27 4.18
C PHE A 207 7.96 -12.19 3.55
N LYS A 208 7.74 -11.85 2.27
CA LYS A 208 8.48 -10.76 1.63
C LYS A 208 8.20 -9.42 2.31
N ALA A 209 6.93 -9.10 2.57
CA ALA A 209 6.56 -7.88 3.29
C ALA A 209 7.23 -7.82 4.67
N LEU A 210 7.26 -8.94 5.41
CA LEU A 210 7.94 -9.04 6.70
C LEU A 210 9.47 -8.85 6.58
N PHE A 211 10.10 -9.42 5.55
CA PHE A 211 11.55 -9.25 5.33
C PHE A 211 11.90 -7.80 4.97
N VAL A 212 11.08 -7.14 4.17
CA VAL A 212 11.22 -5.72 3.86
C VAL A 212 11.02 -4.89 5.13
N ALA A 213 9.97 -5.15 5.91
CA ALA A 213 9.71 -4.46 7.18
C ALA A 213 10.90 -4.56 8.15
N ILE A 214 11.52 -5.74 8.26
CA ILE A 214 12.74 -5.95 9.04
C ILE A 214 13.93 -5.16 8.46
N THR A 215 14.09 -5.16 7.14
CA THR A 215 15.21 -4.47 6.47
C THR A 215 15.08 -2.95 6.59
N GLU A 216 13.90 -2.39 6.37
CA GLU A 216 13.59 -0.96 6.55
C GLU A 216 13.81 -0.50 7.99
N ASN A 217 13.65 -1.40 8.96
CA ASN A 217 13.90 -1.10 10.37
C ASN A 217 15.31 -1.50 10.85
N SER A 218 16.22 -1.84 9.94
CA SER A 218 17.63 -2.11 10.25
C SER A 218 18.42 -0.83 10.49
N ALA A 219 19.53 -0.93 11.22
CA ALA A 219 20.41 0.20 11.53
C ALA A 219 20.98 0.88 10.27
N ARG A 220 21.11 0.15 9.16
CA ARG A 220 21.50 0.67 7.83
C ARG A 220 20.46 1.65 7.29
N ASN A 221 19.19 1.45 7.64
CA ASN A 221 18.06 2.28 7.27
C ASN A 221 17.57 3.14 8.46
N TYR A 222 18.49 3.53 9.34
CA TYR A 222 18.23 4.37 10.53
C TYR A 222 17.28 3.76 11.57
N GLY A 223 17.02 2.46 11.50
CA GLY A 223 16.18 1.73 12.46
C GLY A 223 16.93 1.15 13.66
N GLN A 224 16.19 0.43 14.51
CA GLN A 224 16.73 -0.14 15.76
C GLN A 224 17.23 -1.58 15.62
N LEU A 225 16.96 -2.27 14.50
CA LEU A 225 17.37 -3.66 14.31
C LEU A 225 18.85 -3.76 13.88
N PRO A 226 19.61 -4.77 14.33
CA PRO A 226 20.97 -5.01 13.83
C PRO A 226 21.00 -5.31 12.33
N ASN A 227 22.04 -4.86 11.63
CA ASN A 227 22.21 -5.09 10.18
C ASN A 227 22.41 -6.57 9.83
N ASP A 228 22.97 -7.33 10.76
CA ASP A 228 23.30 -8.74 10.66
C ASP A 228 22.23 -9.64 11.33
N LEU A 229 21.05 -9.08 11.65
CA LEU A 229 19.96 -9.84 12.24
C LEU A 229 19.55 -10.99 11.31
N ARG A 230 19.88 -12.20 11.71
CA ARG A 230 19.54 -13.41 10.95
C ARG A 230 18.88 -14.44 11.84
N LEU A 231 17.56 -14.47 11.83
CA LEU A 231 16.77 -15.49 12.52
C LEU A 231 16.79 -16.82 11.77
N THR A 232 16.67 -17.93 12.50
CA THR A 232 16.46 -19.25 11.89
C THR A 232 15.15 -19.31 11.11
N ASP A 233 15.13 -20.17 10.10
CA ASP A 233 13.92 -20.40 9.30
C ASP A 233 12.78 -20.98 10.15
N ALA A 234 13.12 -21.78 11.18
CA ALA A 234 12.16 -22.33 12.14
C ALA A 234 11.52 -21.24 13.04
N THR A 235 12.32 -20.29 13.53
CA THR A 235 11.82 -19.16 14.31
C THR A 235 10.87 -18.30 13.49
N LEU A 236 11.23 -17.98 12.25
CA LEU A 236 10.34 -17.25 11.35
C LEU A 236 9.04 -18.01 11.07
N ALA A 237 9.12 -19.30 10.74
CA ALA A 237 7.94 -20.13 10.50
C ALA A 237 6.99 -20.10 11.71
N THR A 238 7.53 -20.31 12.92
CA THR A 238 6.75 -20.33 14.16
C THR A 238 6.07 -18.98 14.43
N ILE A 239 6.81 -17.87 14.28
CA ILE A 239 6.27 -16.52 14.47
C ILE A 239 5.14 -16.23 13.49
N VAL A 240 5.33 -16.55 12.21
CA VAL A 240 4.32 -16.31 11.18
C VAL A 240 3.08 -17.18 11.39
N ASN A 241 3.26 -18.47 11.68
CA ASN A 241 2.16 -19.39 11.98
C ASN A 241 1.29 -18.86 13.13
N CYS A 242 1.92 -18.35 14.20
CA CYS A 242 1.19 -17.80 15.34
C CYS A 242 0.56 -16.43 15.05
N ALA A 243 1.28 -15.53 14.37
CA ALA A 243 0.79 -14.18 14.09
C ALA A 243 -0.42 -14.20 13.14
N LEU A 244 -0.39 -15.05 12.10
CA LEU A 244 -1.47 -15.20 11.14
C LEU A 244 -2.56 -16.19 11.60
N ASP A 245 -2.37 -16.83 12.75
CA ASP A 245 -3.27 -17.85 13.30
C ASP A 245 -3.53 -19.02 12.33
N LEU A 246 -2.47 -19.50 11.67
CA LEU A 246 -2.59 -20.57 10.69
C LEU A 246 -3.01 -21.88 11.37
N GLY A 247 -3.99 -22.54 10.75
CA GLY A 247 -4.47 -23.85 11.18
C GLY A 247 -3.49 -24.98 10.85
N PRO A 248 -3.68 -26.19 11.41
CA PRO A 248 -2.74 -27.31 11.26
C PRO A 248 -2.39 -27.66 9.81
N ASP A 249 -3.34 -27.52 8.89
CA ASP A 249 -3.18 -27.86 7.47
C ASP A 249 -2.49 -26.75 6.66
N GLU A 250 -2.35 -25.55 7.24
CA GLU A 250 -1.79 -24.35 6.59
C GLU A 250 -0.41 -23.96 7.17
N LEU A 251 0.04 -24.67 8.21
CA LEU A 251 1.31 -24.38 8.87
C LEU A 251 2.47 -24.46 7.88
N VAL A 252 3.37 -23.48 7.97
CA VAL A 252 4.65 -23.55 7.28
C VAL A 252 5.75 -24.06 8.20
N ASP A 253 6.70 -24.75 7.59
CA ASP A 253 7.88 -25.26 8.27
C ASP A 253 9.14 -24.46 7.90
N SER A 254 10.27 -24.85 8.48
CA SER A 254 11.56 -24.25 8.16
C SER A 254 12.00 -24.45 6.70
N ILE A 255 11.56 -25.53 6.05
CA ILE A 255 11.96 -25.84 4.66
C ILE A 255 11.30 -24.85 3.71
N TYR A 256 10.03 -24.57 3.92
CA TYR A 256 9.27 -23.55 3.19
C TYR A 256 9.97 -22.19 3.27
N VAL A 257 10.27 -21.72 4.48
CA VAL A 257 10.91 -20.41 4.72
C VAL A 257 12.31 -20.34 4.11
N LYS A 258 13.09 -21.42 4.20
CA LYS A 258 14.41 -21.52 3.56
C LYS A 258 14.32 -21.35 2.04
N GLY A 259 13.35 -22.03 1.41
CA GLY A 259 13.12 -21.94 -0.02
C GLY A 259 12.68 -20.54 -0.48
N LEU A 260 11.96 -19.79 0.36
CA LEU A 260 11.64 -18.39 0.09
C LEU A 260 12.88 -17.51 0.14
N ARG A 261 13.67 -17.60 1.21
CA ARG A 261 14.90 -16.81 1.37
C ARG A 261 15.91 -17.03 0.25
N GLN A 262 16.03 -18.26 -0.27
CA GLN A 262 16.89 -18.55 -1.40
C GLN A 262 16.45 -17.83 -2.68
N ARG A 263 15.13 -17.79 -2.95
CA ARG A 263 14.57 -17.10 -4.12
C ARG A 263 14.76 -15.58 -4.04
N GLU A 264 14.62 -15.00 -2.86
CA GLU A 264 14.81 -13.54 -2.69
C GLU A 264 16.28 -13.13 -2.88
N ARG A 265 17.25 -13.96 -2.44
CA ARG A 265 18.67 -13.69 -2.70
C ARG A 265 19.02 -13.69 -4.19
N GLY A 266 18.52 -14.68 -4.94
CA GLY A 266 18.77 -14.78 -6.38
C GLY A 266 18.08 -13.70 -7.23
N ARG A 267 17.27 -12.82 -6.62
CA ARG A 267 16.66 -11.65 -7.29
C ARG A 267 17.43 -10.35 -7.05
N THR A 268 18.35 -10.34 -6.10
CA THR A 268 19.14 -9.14 -5.73
C THR A 268 20.55 -9.16 -6.36
N GLU A 269 20.85 -10.22 -7.14
CA GLU A 269 22.06 -10.39 -7.97
C GLU A 269 21.68 -10.23 -9.45
#